data_AF-A0ABD0MPW1-F1
#
_entry.id   AF-A0ABD0MPW1-F1
#
_cell.length_a   1.000
_cell.length_b   1.000
_cell.length_c   1.000
_cell.angle_alpha   90.00
_cell.angle_beta   90.00
_cell.angle_gamma   90.00
#
_symmetry.space_group_name_H-M   'P 1'
#
loop_
_entity.id
_entity.type
_entity.pdbx_description
1 polymer ?
#
loop_
_entity_poly.entity_id
_entity_poly.type
_entity_poly.pdbx_seq_one_letter_code
_entity_poly.pdbx_strand_id
1 'polypeptide(L)' 'MDRHLVLVLIMTSGAMAADQIGPNKDANVISIEGESVTLSCSYDTSSNYVVLFWYKQYPNTEPQYLMWKDARSWS' A
#
# COMPACT_ATOMS: atom_id res chain seq x y z
N MET A 1 -20.93 -6.42 -45.92
CA MET A 1 -21.66 -6.65 -44.65
C MET A 1 -20.60 -6.65 -43.56
N ASP A 2 -20.03 -5.48 -43.36
CA ASP A 2 -18.82 -5.29 -42.58
C ASP A 2 -19.20 -5.29 -41.10
N ARG A 3 -18.96 -6.42 -40.45
CA ARG A 3 -19.13 -6.60 -39.01
C ARG A 3 -18.02 -5.82 -38.30
N HIS A 4 -18.22 -4.52 -38.13
CA HIS A 4 -17.43 -3.73 -37.20
C HIS A 4 -17.60 -4.32 -35.79
N LEU A 5 -16.56 -5.00 -35.30
CA LEU A 5 -16.42 -5.39 -33.90
C LEU A 5 -16.31 -4.10 -33.07
N VAL A 6 -17.45 -3.54 -32.66
CA VAL A 6 -17.50 -2.42 -31.72
C VAL A 6 -17.28 -3.01 -30.33
N LEU A 7 -16.02 -3.01 -29.88
CA LEU A 7 -15.65 -3.23 -28.48
C LEU A 7 -16.16 -2.03 -27.67
N VAL A 8 -17.39 -2.11 -27.17
CA VAL A 8 -17.92 -1.14 -26.19
C VAL A 8 -17.29 -1.46 -24.84
N LEU A 9 -16.13 -0.84 -24.56
CA LEU A 9 -15.60 -0.77 -23.21
C LEU A 9 -16.54 0.11 -22.39
N ILE A 10 -17.43 -0.50 -21.62
CA ILE A 10 -18.24 0.21 -20.63
C ILE A 10 -17.27 0.66 -19.54
N MET A 11 -16.73 1.86 -19.68
CA MET A 11 -16.01 2.58 -18.63
C MET A 11 -17.05 2.99 -17.59
N THR A 12 -17.44 2.07 -16.70
CA THR A 12 -18.09 2.47 -15.45
C THR A 12 -17.05 3.27 -14.68
N SER A 13 -17.10 4.60 -14.80
CA SER A 13 -16.28 5.52 -14.03
C SER A 13 -16.77 5.52 -12.58
N GLY A 14 -16.55 4.41 -11.89
CA GLY A 14 -16.61 4.35 -10.44
C GLY A 14 -15.29 4.88 -9.91
N ALA A 15 -15.30 6.03 -9.24
CA ALA A 15 -14.17 6.44 -8.44
C ALA A 15 -14.09 5.50 -7.22
N MET A 16 -13.22 4.49 -7.29
CA MET A 16 -12.87 3.68 -6.12
C MET A 16 -11.96 4.55 -5.26
N ALA A 17 -12.49 5.14 -4.19
CA ALA A 17 -11.66 5.77 -3.16
C ALA A 17 -10.99 4.63 -2.36
N ALA A 18 -9.79 4.23 -2.79
CA ALA A 18 -8.96 3.32 -2.04
C ALA A 18 -8.08 4.12 -1.08
N ASP A 19 -7.89 3.62 0.14
CA ASP A 19 -6.90 4.18 1.06
C ASP A 19 -5.51 4.02 0.45
N GLN A 20 -4.69 5.06 0.56
CA GLN A 20 -3.34 5.07 0.02
C GLN A 20 -2.33 4.90 1.15
N ILE A 21 -1.29 4.08 0.94
CA ILE A 21 -0.14 3.99 1.85
C ILE A 21 1.15 3.92 1.03
N GLY A 22 2.16 4.69 1.43
CA GLY A 22 3.44 4.75 0.71
C GLY A 22 4.58 5.31 1.56
N PRO A 23 5.83 5.14 1.12
CA PRO A 23 6.99 5.60 1.86
C PRO A 23 7.07 7.14 1.88
N ASN A 24 7.55 7.70 2.99
CA ASN A 24 7.72 9.16 3.16
C ASN A 24 8.90 9.74 2.41
N LYS A 25 9.89 8.90 2.09
CA LYS A 25 11.14 9.22 1.39
C LYS A 25 11.48 8.08 0.43
N ASP A 26 12.71 8.06 -0.07
CA ASP A 26 13.24 6.98 -0.91
C ASP A 26 12.82 5.60 -0.39
N ALA A 27 12.25 4.79 -1.28
CA ALA A 27 11.79 3.44 -0.95
C ALA A 27 12.95 2.48 -0.63
N ASN A 28 14.18 2.87 -0.94
CA ASN A 28 15.38 2.07 -0.77
C ASN A 28 16.25 2.65 0.35
N VAL A 29 16.37 1.90 1.44
CA VAL A 29 17.28 2.22 2.55
C VAL A 29 18.41 1.19 2.55
N ILE A 30 19.65 1.66 2.48
CA ILE A 30 20.87 0.84 2.58
C ILE A 30 21.58 1.26 3.87
N SER A 31 21.89 0.30 4.74
CA SER A 31 22.62 0.51 5.99
C SER A 31 23.64 -0.61 6.19
N ILE A 32 24.54 -0.41 7.15
CA ILE A 32 25.56 -1.40 7.52
C ILE A 32 24.92 -2.45 8.43
N GLU A 33 25.37 -3.70 8.33
CA GLU A 33 24.94 -4.76 9.23
C GLU A 33 25.15 -4.37 10.71
N GLY A 34 24.13 -4.59 11.54
CA GLY A 34 24.14 -4.21 12.95
C GLY A 34 23.64 -2.79 13.25
N GLU A 35 23.47 -1.94 12.23
CA GLU A 35 22.82 -0.64 12.41
C GLU A 35 21.29 -0.77 12.42
N SER A 36 20.65 0.09 13.22
CA SER A 36 19.20 0.22 13.24
C SER A 36 18.73 1.11 12.09
N VAL A 37 17.72 0.64 11.36
CA VAL A 37 17.07 1.41 10.29
C VAL A 37 15.63 1.73 10.68
N THR A 38 15.15 2.90 10.23
CA THR A 38 13.77 3.33 10.41
C THR A 38 13.10 3.47 9.05
N LEU A 39 12.12 2.62 8.77
CA LEU A 39 11.23 2.74 7.61
C LEU A 39 10.05 3.63 7.99
N SER A 40 9.70 4.57 7.12
CA SER A 40 8.64 5.55 7.38
C SER A 40 7.67 5.61 6.22
N CYS A 41 6.38 5.45 6.51
CA CYS A 41 5.28 5.51 5.55
C CYS A 41 4.22 6.51 6.01
N SER A 42 3.56 7.14 5.04
CA SER A 42 2.33 7.91 5.24
C SER A 42 1.18 7.16 4.63
N TYR A 43 0.01 7.33 5.23
CA TYR A 43 -1.24 6.80 4.73
C TYR A 43 -2.30 7.90 4.70
N ASP A 44 -3.21 7.80 3.75
CA ASP A 44 -4.39 8.65 3.64
C ASP A 44 -5.64 7.78 3.70
N THR A 45 -6.49 8.07 4.69
CA THR A 45 -7.71 7.32 4.98
C THR A 45 -8.70 8.20 5.73
N SER A 46 -9.97 8.02 5.40
CA SER A 46 -11.10 8.62 6.13
C SER A 46 -11.47 7.84 7.40
N SER A 47 -10.84 6.69 7.66
CA SER A 47 -11.14 5.88 8.84
C SER A 47 -10.72 6.57 10.14
N ASN A 48 -11.59 6.48 11.15
CA ASN A 48 -11.32 6.94 12.51
C ASN A 48 -10.45 5.95 13.31
N TYR A 49 -10.42 4.68 12.89
CA TYR A 49 -9.68 3.61 13.54
C TYR A 49 -8.74 2.98 12.51
N VAL A 50 -7.44 3.14 12.74
CA VAL A 50 -6.41 2.69 11.79
C VAL A 50 -5.41 1.81 12.52
N VAL A 51 -5.32 0.57 12.04
CA VAL A 51 -4.28 -0.38 12.44
C VAL A 51 -3.42 -0.66 11.21
N LEU A 52 -2.11 -0.49 11.36
CA LEU A 52 -1.14 -0.76 10.30
C LEU A 52 -0.42 -2.07 10.57
N PHE A 53 -0.17 -2.82 9.50
CA PHE A 53 0.54 -4.09 9.54
C PHE A 53 1.83 -3.97 8.75
N TRP A 54 2.93 -4.44 9.33
CA TRP A 54 4.25 -4.48 8.71
C TRP A 54 4.57 -5.90 8.28
N TYR A 55 5.08 -6.02 7.06
CA TYR A 55 5.49 -7.28 6.46
C TYR A 55 6.91 -7.16 5.90
N LYS A 56 7.61 -8.30 5.86
CA LYS A 56 8.89 -8.46 5.20
C LYS A 56 8.73 -9.43 4.04
N GLN A 57 9.27 -9.10 2.87
CA GLN A 57 9.24 -9.99 1.71
C GLN A 57 10.64 -10.13 1.13
N TYR A 58 11.07 -11.37 0.91
CA TYR A 58 12.27 -11.68 0.13
C TYR A 58 11.88 -11.88 -1.34
N PRO A 59 12.83 -11.74 -2.29
CA PRO A 59 12.55 -12.00 -3.69
C PRO A 59 11.91 -13.38 -3.90
N ASN A 60 10.77 -13.42 -4.58
CA ASN A 60 10.01 -14.63 -4.90
C ASN A 60 9.41 -15.39 -3.69
N THR A 61 9.21 -14.74 -2.54
CA THR A 61 8.52 -15.34 -1.38
C THR A 61 7.19 -14.65 -1.09
N GLU A 62 6.31 -15.27 -0.31
CA GLU A 62 5.18 -14.54 0.27
C GLU A 62 5.64 -13.47 1.30
N PRO A 63 4.81 -12.43 1.54
CA PRO A 63 5.00 -11.52 2.66
C PRO A 63 4.93 -12.25 4.00
N GLN A 64 5.93 -12.04 4.84
CA GLN A 64 6.00 -12.56 6.20
C GLN A 64 5.60 -11.47 7.18
N TYR A 65 4.65 -11.77 8.06
CA TYR A 65 4.21 -10.83 9.09
C TYR A 65 5.34 -10.47 10.05
N LEU A 66 5.54 -9.18 10.31
CA LEU A 66 6.50 -8.67 11.29
C LEU A 66 5.80 -8.18 12.56
N MET A 67 4.88 -7.24 12.42
CA MET A 67 4.20 -6.59 13.53
C MET A 67 2.95 -5.82 13.07
N TRP A 68 2.09 -5.46 14.03
CA TRP A 68 0.99 -4.52 13.83
C TRP A 68 1.16 -3.32 14.77
N LYS A 69 0.58 -2.17 14.42
CA LYS A 69 0.64 -0.96 15.22
C LYS A 69 -0.66 -0.16 15.10
N ASP A 70 -1.20 0.29 16.22
CA ASP A 70 -2.25 1.31 16.25
C ASP A 70 -1.69 2.64 15.71
N ALA A 71 -2.34 3.17 14.69
CA ALA A 71 -1.91 4.40 14.01
C ALA A 71 -2.89 5.55 14.20
N ARG A 72 -4.17 5.25 14.46
CA ARG A 72 -5.21 6.23 14.80
C ARG A 72 -6.31 5.56 15.61
N SER A 73 -6.66 6.13 16.75
CA SER A 73 -7.86 5.80 17.52
C SER A 73 -8.63 7.08 17.79
N TRP A 74 -9.95 6.98 17.94
CA TRP A 74 -10.76 8.08 18.47
C TRP A 74 -10.30 8.44 19.91
N SER A 75 -10.34 9.72 20.28
CA SER A 75 -10.10 10.17 21.67
C SER A 75 -11.38 10.20 22.48
#